data_AF-A0A2N3EFL2-F1
#
_entry.id   AF-A0A2N3EFL2-F1
#
_cell.length_a   1.000
_cell.length_b   1.000
_cell.length_c   1.000
_cell.angle_alpha   90.00
_cell.angle_beta   90.00
_cell.angle_gamma   90.00
#
_symmetry.space_group_name_H-M   'P 1'
#
loop_
_entity.id
_entity.type
_entity.pdbx_description
1 polymer ?
#
loop_
_entity_poly.entity_id
_entity_poly.type
_entity_poly.pdbx_seq_one_letter_code
_entity_poly.pdbx_strand_id
1 'polypeptide(L)' 'MTYSKPIKSPCLSICAVDGRANACIGCGRTLKEIAGWSRMSDGERDAVLRQLPARIAALGEKASAPEEALTKIAEALD' A
#
# COMPACT_ATOMS: atom_id res chain seq x y z
N MET A 1 -9.02 25.96 -13.62
CA MET A 1 -8.31 25.15 -12.62
C MET A 1 -8.55 23.69 -12.95
N THR A 2 -7.60 23.05 -13.61
CA THR A 2 -7.69 21.64 -13.98
C THR A 2 -7.29 20.79 -12.77
N TYR A 3 -8.24 20.06 -12.21
CA TYR A 3 -7.99 19.07 -11.17
C TYR A 3 -7.42 17.80 -11.84
N SER A 4 -6.20 17.41 -11.46
CA SER A 4 -5.61 16.15 -11.92
C SER A 4 -6.29 14.97 -11.21
N LYS A 5 -6.50 13.87 -11.94
CA LYS A 5 -7.10 12.63 -11.41
C LYS A 5 -6.33 12.17 -10.15
N PRO A 6 -7.01 11.80 -9.06
CA PRO A 6 -6.34 11.37 -7.83
C PRO A 6 -5.47 10.14 -8.08
N ILE A 7 -4.25 10.16 -7.52
CA ILE A 7 -3.32 9.03 -7.59
C ILE A 7 -3.92 7.86 -6.78
N LYS A 8 -4.06 6.69 -7.40
CA LYS A 8 -4.51 5.47 -6.73
C LYS A 8 -3.58 5.16 -5.55
N SER A 9 -4.14 4.86 -4.38
CA SER A 9 -3.37 4.57 -3.16
C SER A 9 -4.13 3.63 -2.23
N PRO A 10 -3.53 2.53 -1.75
CA PRO A 10 -4.17 1.57 -0.85
C PRO A 10 -4.02 1.99 0.63
N CYS A 11 -3.92 3.28 0.91
CA CYS A 11 -3.61 3.78 2.25
C CYS A 11 -4.85 3.72 3.16
N LEU A 12 -4.72 3.08 4.32
CA LEU A 12 -5.75 3.03 5.36
C LEU A 12 -5.61 4.15 6.41
N SER A 13 -4.77 5.16 6.15
CA SER A 13 -4.39 6.19 7.12
C SER A 13 -3.76 5.65 8.42
N ILE A 14 -3.24 4.42 8.36
CA ILE A 14 -2.46 3.79 9.43
C ILE A 14 -0.98 4.00 9.09
N CYS A 15 -0.31 4.87 9.85
CA CYS A 15 1.11 5.18 9.67
C CYS A 15 1.95 4.46 10.74
N ALA A 16 2.00 3.14 10.64
CA ALA A 16 2.83 2.31 11.52
C ALA A 16 3.56 1.28 10.66
N VAL A 17 4.87 1.16 10.83
CA VAL A 17 5.73 0.24 10.08
C VAL A 17 6.29 -0.79 11.04
N ASP A 18 6.13 -2.07 10.70
CA ASP A 18 6.81 -3.13 11.42
C ASP A 18 8.28 -3.15 10.99
N GLY A 19 9.19 -2.98 11.95
CA GLY A 19 10.63 -2.91 11.69
C GLY A 19 11.25 -4.25 11.27
N ARG A 20 10.61 -5.39 11.56
CA ARG A 20 11.09 -6.72 11.15
C ARG A 20 10.65 -7.07 9.74
N ALA A 21 9.38 -6.81 9.41
CA ALA A 21 8.80 -7.00 8.09
C ALA A 21 9.15 -5.88 7.12
N ASN A 22 9.66 -4.75 7.62
CA ASN A 22 9.98 -3.53 6.87
C ASN A 22 8.78 -3.02 6.05
N ALA A 23 7.58 -3.20 6.58
CA ALA A 23 6.33 -2.92 5.86
C ALA A 23 5.32 -2.22 6.78
N CYS A 24 4.51 -1.34 6.19
CA CYS A 24 3.40 -0.69 6.88
C CYS A 24 2.36 -1.74 7.30
N ILE A 25 1.96 -1.73 8.57
CA ILE A 25 0.99 -2.69 9.11
C ILE A 25 -0.44 -2.44 8.64
N GLY A 26 -0.70 -1.27 8.06
CA GLY A 26 -1.99 -0.94 7.43
C GLY A 26 -2.03 -1.34 5.95
N CYS A 27 -1.14 -0.80 5.13
CA CYS A 27 -1.19 -0.96 3.67
C CYS A 27 -0.12 -1.90 3.08
N GLY A 28 0.78 -2.46 3.89
CA GLY A 28 1.82 -3.41 3.44
C GLY A 28 2.99 -2.77 2.69
N ARG A 29 3.01 -1.45 2.51
CA ARG A 29 4.03 -0.73 1.75
C ARG A 29 5.26 -0.44 2.62
N THR A 30 6.44 -0.50 2.02
CA THR A 30 7.71 -0.09 2.64
C THR A 30 7.81 1.44 2.69
N LEU A 31 8.67 1.96 3.57
CA LEU A 31 8.95 3.40 3.65
C LEU A 31 9.46 3.99 2.32
N LYS A 32 10.26 3.22 1.57
CA LYS A 32 10.78 3.65 0.27
C LYS A 32 9.67 3.83 -0.76
N GLU A 33 8.72 2.89 -0.80
CA GLU A 33 7.56 3.00 -1.69
C GLU A 33 6.63 4.15 -1.28
N ILE A 34 6.44 4.38 0.02
CA ILE A 34 5.63 5.49 0.53
C ILE A 34 6.25 6.83 0.10
N ALA A 35 7.56 7.02 0.32
CA ALA A 35 8.28 8.23 -0.06
C ALA A 35 8.32 8.48 -1.58
N GLY A 36 8.35 7.42 -2.38
CA GLY A 36 8.42 7.50 -3.84
C GLY A 36 7.08 7.55 -4.57
N TRP A 37 5.95 7.35 -3.89
CA TRP A 37 4.67 7.03 -4.55
C TRP A 37 4.20 8.01 -5.61
N SER A 38 4.30 9.31 -5.30
CA SER A 38 3.86 10.38 -6.20
C SER A 38 4.71 10.47 -7.47
N ARG A 39 5.94 9.94 -7.43
CA ARG A 39 6.90 9.93 -8.54
C ARG A 39 6.85 8.65 -9.36
N MET A 40 6.29 7.57 -8.81
CA MET A 40 6.11 6.30 -9.52
C MET A 40 5.10 6.46 -10.66
N SER A 41 5.40 5.80 -11.78
CA SER A 41 4.50 5.61 -12.92
C SER A 41 3.34 4.70 -12.53
N ASP A 42 2.23 4.73 -13.28
CA ASP A 42 1.07 3.89 -12.98
C ASP A 42 1.43 2.40 -12.97
N GLY A 43 2.24 1.93 -13.94
CA GLY A 43 2.74 0.55 -13.97
C GLY A 43 3.67 0.20 -12.79
N GLU A 44 4.45 1.15 -12.27
CA GLU A 44 5.28 0.92 -11.07
C GLU A 44 4.40 0.79 -9.82
N ARG A 45 3.36 1.63 -9.71
CA ARG A 45 2.39 1.55 -8.61
C ARG A 45 1.64 0.22 -8.64
N ASP A 46 1.18 -0.17 -9.82
CA ASP A 46 0.47 -1.41 -10.09
C ASP A 46 1.34 -2.65 -9.77
N ALA A 47 2.65 -2.59 -10.08
CA ALA A 47 3.60 -3.61 -9.66
C ALA A 47 3.76 -3.70 -8.14
N VAL A 48 3.85 -2.55 -7.45
CA VAL A 48 3.89 -2.50 -5.97
C VAL A 48 2.60 -3.07 -5.37
N LEU A 49 1.44 -2.62 -5.87
CA LEU A 49 0.11 -3.05 -5.39
C LEU A 49 -0.06 -4.56 -5.43
N ARG A 50 0.39 -5.23 -6.50
CA ARG A 50 0.34 -6.70 -6.60
C ARG A 50 1.19 -7.44 -5.57
N GLN A 51 2.22 -6.80 -5.01
CA GLN A 51 3.07 -7.40 -3.97
C GLN A 51 2.49 -7.24 -2.56
N LEU A 52 1.62 -6.25 -2.34
CA LEU A 52 1.10 -5.92 -1.01
C LEU A 52 0.29 -7.04 -0.35
N PRO A 53 -0.57 -7.82 -1.05
CA PRO A 53 -1.33 -8.90 -0.44
C PRO A 53 -0.44 -9.93 0.25
N ALA A 54 0.68 -10.32 -0.39
CA ALA A 54 1.65 -11.24 0.18
C ALA A 54 2.34 -10.66 1.43
N ARG A 55 2.63 -9.35 1.43
CA ARG A 55 3.23 -8.67 2.58
C ARG A 55 2.26 -8.54 3.75
N ILE A 56 0.98 -8.24 3.47
CA ILE A 56 -0.09 -8.24 4.48
C ILE A 56 -0.24 -9.63 5.09
N ALA A 57 -0.23 -10.69 4.28
CA ALA A 57 -0.27 -12.06 4.79
C ALA A 57 0.96 -12.39 5.68
N ALA A 58 2.15 -11.91 5.30
CA ALA A 58 3.37 -12.11 6.07
C ALA A 58 3.41 -11.36 7.41
N LEU A 59 2.61 -10.30 7.58
CA LEU A 59 2.50 -9.56 8.84
C LEU A 59 1.70 -10.34 9.91
N GLY A 60 0.82 -11.26 9.50
CA GLY A 60 0.02 -12.08 10.42
C GLY A 60 -0.72 -11.24 11.46
N GLU A 61 -0.51 -11.54 12.74
CA GLU A 61 -1.09 -10.83 13.90
C GLU A 61 -0.73 -9.33 13.98
N LYS A 62 0.30 -8.87 13.24
CA LYS A 62 0.71 -7.46 13.23
C LYS A 62 -0.10 -6.60 12.27
N ALA A 63 -0.79 -7.20 11.30
CA ALA A 63 -1.62 -6.47 10.35
C ALA A 63 -2.79 -5.82 11.09
N SER A 64 -2.96 -4.51 10.97
CA SER A 64 -4.00 -3.78 11.69
C SER A 64 -5.41 -4.04 11.15
N ALA A 65 -5.54 -4.24 9.83
CA ALA A 65 -6.80 -4.51 9.16
C ALA A 65 -6.56 -5.26 7.83
N PRO A 66 -6.19 -6.56 7.87
CA PRO A 66 -5.76 -7.29 6.67
C PRO A 66 -6.87 -7.37 5.60
N GLU A 67 -8.12 -7.59 5.99
CA GLU A 67 -9.25 -7.67 5.04
C GLU A 67 -9.54 -6.33 4.35
N GLU A 68 -9.50 -5.23 5.09
CA GLU A 68 -9.66 -3.88 4.56
C GLU A 68 -8.50 -3.49 3.65
N ALA A 69 -7.27 -3.86 4.04
CA ALA A 69 -6.07 -3.65 3.23
C ALA A 69 -6.19 -4.34 1.87
N LEU A 70 -6.59 -5.62 1.86
CA LEU A 70 -6.77 -6.39 0.63
C LEU A 70 -7.84 -5.79 -0.28
N THR A 71 -8.95 -5.33 0.29
CA THR A 71 -10.02 -4.65 -0.45
C THR A 71 -9.51 -3.36 -1.11
N LYS A 72 -8.80 -2.52 -0.36
CA LYS A 72 -8.24 -1.25 -0.86
C LYS A 72 -7.13 -1.45 -1.88
N ILE A 73 -6.38 -2.55 -1.79
CA ILE A 73 -5.40 -2.94 -2.80
C ILE A 73 -6.10 -3.33 -4.10
N ALA A 74 -7.18 -4.12 -4.02
CA ALA A 74 -7.97 -4.49 -5.20
C ALA A 74 -8.59 -3.26 -5.88
N GLU A 75 -9.18 -2.35 -5.11
CA GLU A 75 -9.70 -1.06 -5.61
C GLU A 75 -8.62 -0.17 -6.25
N ALA A 76 -7.36 -0.30 -5.83
CA ALA A 76 -6.26 0.47 -6.40
C ALA A 76 -5.68 -0.15 -7.69
N LEU A 77 -5.93 -1.44 -7.94
CA LEU A 77 -5.52 -2.16 -9.15
C LEU A 77 -6.52 -2.00 -10.30
N ASP A 78 -7.80 -1.78 -9.99
CA ASP A 78 -8.88 -1.45 -10.94
C ASP A 78 -8.81 0.03 -11.38
#